data_AF-A0A2V5TKZ4-F1
#
_entry.id   AF-A0A2V5TKZ4-F1
#
_cell.length_a   1.000
_cell.length_b   1.000
_cell.length_c   1.000
_cell.angle_alpha   90.00
_cell.angle_beta   90.00
_cell.angle_gamma   90.00
#
_symmetry.space_group_name_H-M   'P 1'
#
loop_
_entity.id
_entity.type
_entity.pdbx_description
1 polymer ?
#
loop_
_entity_poly.entity_id
_entity_poly.type
_entity_poly.pdbx_seq_one_letter_code
_entity_poly.pdbx_strand_id
1 'polypeptide(L)'
;MKKKSASKSAPARRSLSEGGFFKLRVALGVLLCFAAITIVVLAQNRNASQFGSATAGQPIVQAQYRGLVQVVHFDVSPPLRDIKPLPAGPTKESELEDQDIIPRVKAAARPVVDPVVQSWVGRLMAPAIPPPIVSFNGPPNNSGVYPPDPNGAVGPTRVVAICNLQFQVFDKTGASVFGPVNNNTLWSGFGGGCQTRNDGDPVVVYDQLAD
;
A
#
# COMPACT_ATOMS: atom_id res chain seq x y z
N MET A 1 29.54 102.81 -2.47
CA MET A 1 30.16 102.71 -3.81
C MET A 1 30.62 101.27 -4.04
N LYS A 2 30.09 100.63 -5.08
CA LYS A 2 30.20 99.20 -5.38
C LYS A 2 31.57 98.89 -6.04
N LYS A 3 32.30 97.91 -5.53
CA LYS A 3 33.42 97.28 -6.25
C LYS A 3 32.88 96.11 -7.08
N LYS A 4 32.89 96.24 -8.41
CA LYS A 4 32.71 95.12 -9.36
C LYS A 4 34.10 94.56 -9.65
N SER A 5 34.29 93.25 -9.45
CA SER A 5 35.47 92.53 -9.93
C SER A 5 35.04 91.54 -11.03
N ALA A 6 35.92 91.38 -12.01
CA ALA A 6 35.64 90.86 -13.34
C ALA A 6 35.79 89.33 -13.47
N SER A 7 35.00 88.80 -14.43
CA SER A 7 35.24 87.72 -15.39
C SER A 7 36.34 86.67 -15.13
N LYS A 8 35.95 85.38 -15.28
CA LYS A 8 36.66 84.41 -16.14
C LYS A 8 35.80 83.14 -16.35
N SER A 9 35.51 82.80 -17.60
CA SER A 9 35.01 81.48 -17.98
C SER A 9 36.17 80.50 -18.15
N ALA A 10 35.95 79.23 -17.81
CA ALA A 10 36.85 78.11 -18.04
C ALA A 10 36.03 76.87 -18.42
N PRO A 11 36.59 75.94 -19.23
CA PRO A 11 35.82 75.03 -20.07
C PRO A 11 35.28 73.80 -19.33
N ALA A 12 34.17 73.25 -19.82
CA ALA A 12 33.55 72.04 -19.32
C ALA A 12 34.50 70.84 -19.43
N ARG A 13 34.97 70.32 -18.30
CA ARG A 13 35.63 69.00 -18.23
C ARG A 13 34.55 67.92 -18.14
N ARG A 14 34.45 67.07 -19.17
CA ARG A 14 33.67 65.83 -19.10
C ARG A 14 34.37 64.86 -18.14
N SER A 15 33.68 64.49 -17.06
CA SER A 15 34.10 63.45 -16.13
C SER A 15 33.94 62.07 -16.77
N LEU A 16 35.04 61.40 -17.05
CA LEU A 16 35.09 59.98 -17.42
C LEU A 16 35.44 59.18 -16.15
N SER A 17 34.47 58.84 -15.30
CA SER A 17 34.76 57.96 -14.15
C SER A 17 33.64 57.02 -13.68
N GLU A 18 32.45 57.01 -14.26
CA GLU A 18 31.33 56.20 -13.72
C GLU A 18 31.11 54.82 -14.40
N GLY A 19 32.02 54.34 -15.25
CA GLY A 19 31.79 53.13 -16.04
C GLY A 19 32.35 51.80 -15.51
N GLY A 20 33.32 51.83 -14.59
CA GLY A 20 34.14 50.65 -14.27
C GLY A 20 33.51 49.69 -13.26
N PHE A 21 33.04 50.23 -12.13
CA PHE A 21 32.58 49.40 -11.01
C PHE A 21 31.19 48.78 -11.22
N PHE A 22 30.29 49.45 -11.95
CA PHE A 22 28.98 48.90 -12.26
C PHE A 22 29.08 47.72 -13.24
N LYS A 23 29.93 47.85 -14.27
CA LYS A 23 30.18 46.77 -15.23
C LYS A 23 30.87 45.56 -14.58
N LEU A 24 31.79 45.79 -13.64
CA LEU A 24 32.46 44.72 -12.91
C LEU A 24 31.51 43.93 -11.99
N ARG A 25 30.61 44.63 -11.27
CA ARG A 25 29.63 43.99 -10.37
C ARG A 25 28.58 43.18 -11.13
N VAL A 26 28.10 43.69 -12.26
CA VAL A 26 27.17 42.96 -13.14
C VAL A 26 27.85 41.74 -13.77
N ALA A 27 29.10 41.89 -14.22
CA ALA A 27 29.87 40.76 -14.76
C ALA A 27 30.10 39.66 -13.71
N LEU A 28 30.45 40.03 -12.46
CA LEU A 28 30.60 39.08 -11.35
C LEU A 28 29.28 38.38 -11.00
N GLY A 29 28.16 39.11 -10.99
CA GLY A 29 26.84 38.53 -10.75
C GLY A 29 26.44 37.50 -11.80
N VAL A 30 26.67 37.81 -13.08
CA VAL A 30 26.40 36.87 -14.19
C VAL A 30 27.29 35.63 -14.10
N LEU A 31 28.58 35.80 -13.78
CA LEU A 31 29.54 34.70 -13.65
C LEU A 31 29.18 33.77 -12.48
N LEU A 32 28.72 34.33 -11.35
CA LEU A 32 28.21 33.55 -10.21
C LEU A 32 26.92 32.80 -10.55
N CYS A 33 26.01 33.39 -11.34
CA CYS A 33 24.82 32.69 -11.82
C CYS A 33 25.18 31.51 -12.73
N PHE A 34 26.10 31.68 -13.68
CA PHE A 34 26.57 30.59 -14.53
C PHE A 34 27.33 29.50 -13.75
N ALA A 35 28.09 29.87 -12.72
CA ALA A 35 28.74 28.93 -11.82
C ALA A 35 27.73 28.13 -10.99
N ALA A 36 26.69 28.77 -10.46
CA ALA A 36 25.62 28.09 -9.73
C ALA A 36 24.85 27.11 -10.62
N ILE A 37 24.52 27.51 -11.85
CA ILE A 37 23.83 26.65 -12.83
C ILE A 37 24.72 25.47 -13.22
N THR A 38 26.02 25.68 -13.48
CA THR A 38 26.94 24.57 -13.80
C THR A 38 27.12 23.61 -12.63
N ILE A 39 27.15 24.09 -11.38
CA ILE A 39 27.16 23.22 -10.19
C ILE A 39 25.88 22.39 -10.08
N VAL A 40 24.70 22.97 -10.33
CA VAL A 40 23.43 22.24 -10.32
C VAL A 40 23.39 21.18 -11.43
N VAL A 41 23.83 21.53 -12.65
CA VAL A 41 23.86 20.60 -13.79
C VAL A 41 24.88 19.47 -13.57
N LEU A 42 26.04 19.75 -12.97
CA LEU A 42 27.05 18.73 -12.63
C LEU A 42 26.65 17.87 -11.43
N ALA A 43 25.86 18.40 -10.50
CA ALA A 43 25.28 17.65 -9.39
C ALA A 43 24.14 16.72 -9.84
N GLN A 44 23.46 17.04 -10.94
CA GLN A 44 22.34 16.26 -11.46
C GLN A 44 22.73 14.98 -12.22
N ASN A 45 24.03 14.68 -12.43
CA ASN A 45 24.44 13.59 -13.32
C ASN A 45 25.39 12.56 -12.70
N ARG A 46 25.03 12.00 -11.55
CA ARG A 46 25.66 10.77 -11.00
C ARG A 46 24.70 9.66 -10.61
N ASN A 47 23.48 9.65 -11.16
CA ASN A 47 22.56 8.50 -11.08
C ASN A 47 22.20 7.93 -12.45
N ALA A 48 23.05 8.11 -13.46
CA ALA A 48 22.89 7.51 -14.78
C ALA A 48 23.68 6.20 -14.96
N SER A 49 24.01 5.51 -13.86
CA SER A 49 24.71 4.22 -13.88
C SER A 49 23.95 3.15 -13.10
N GLN A 50 22.63 3.04 -13.31
CA GLN A 50 21.88 1.87 -12.82
C GLN A 50 20.68 1.49 -13.70
N PHE A 51 20.72 1.83 -14.98
CA PHE A 51 19.90 1.18 -16.02
C PHE A 51 20.80 0.40 -16.98
N GLY A 52 21.74 -0.36 -16.43
CA GLY A 52 22.24 -1.53 -17.12
C GLY A 52 21.10 -2.53 -17.11
N SER A 53 20.46 -2.73 -18.26
CA SER A 53 19.38 -3.69 -18.47
C SER A 53 19.74 -5.03 -17.83
N ALA A 54 19.17 -5.31 -16.67
CA ALA A 54 18.98 -6.66 -16.19
C ALA A 54 17.87 -7.28 -17.06
N THR A 55 18.19 -7.52 -18.34
CA THR A 55 17.52 -8.49 -19.20
C THR A 55 17.93 -9.91 -18.80
N ALA A 56 18.03 -10.17 -17.48
CA ALA A 56 17.71 -11.49 -17.00
C ALA A 56 16.20 -11.59 -17.15
N GLY A 57 15.75 -12.02 -18.33
CA GLY A 57 14.35 -12.27 -18.60
C GLY A 57 13.82 -13.09 -17.44
N GLN A 58 12.86 -12.53 -16.71
CA GLN A 58 12.11 -13.30 -15.72
C GLN A 58 11.71 -14.59 -16.43
N PRO A 59 11.98 -15.78 -15.87
CA PRO A 59 11.59 -17.01 -16.52
C PRO A 59 10.11 -16.86 -16.85
N ILE A 60 9.77 -17.03 -18.13
CA ILE A 60 8.38 -17.04 -18.55
C ILE A 60 7.77 -18.21 -17.78
N VAL A 61 7.05 -17.90 -16.71
CA VAL A 61 6.28 -18.88 -15.95
C VAL A 61 5.13 -19.25 -16.87
N GLN A 62 5.39 -20.23 -17.73
CA GLN A 62 4.41 -20.73 -18.66
C GLN A 62 3.31 -21.37 -17.84
N ALA A 63 2.07 -20.88 -17.99
CA ALA A 63 0.93 -21.41 -17.26
C ALA A 63 0.85 -22.92 -17.51
N GLN A 64 1.06 -23.71 -16.47
CA GLN A 64 0.91 -25.14 -16.58
C GLN A 64 -0.58 -25.45 -16.51
N TYR A 65 -1.15 -25.84 -17.65
CA TYR A 65 -2.51 -26.36 -17.67
C TYR A 65 -2.57 -27.61 -16.80
N ARG A 66 -3.23 -27.49 -15.63
CA ARG A 66 -3.38 -28.57 -14.64
C ARG A 66 -4.45 -29.59 -15.02
N GLY A 67 -5.17 -29.38 -16.12
CA GLY A 67 -6.26 -30.24 -16.57
C GLY A 67 -7.63 -29.56 -16.49
N LEU A 68 -8.64 -30.26 -17.00
CA LEU A 68 -10.05 -29.98 -16.77
C LEU A 68 -10.54 -30.96 -15.71
N VAL A 69 -11.13 -30.44 -14.63
CA VAL A 69 -11.85 -31.26 -13.65
C VAL A 69 -13.33 -31.15 -13.98
N GLN A 70 -14.02 -32.28 -14.08
CA GLN A 70 -15.46 -32.27 -14.30
C GLN A 70 -16.16 -31.72 -13.05
N VAL A 71 -17.07 -30.77 -13.24
CA VAL A 71 -17.93 -30.28 -12.15
C VAL A 71 -18.79 -31.44 -11.66
N VAL A 72 -18.59 -31.82 -10.40
CA VAL A 72 -19.32 -32.94 -9.78
C VAL A 72 -20.65 -32.50 -9.18
N HIS A 73 -20.74 -31.24 -8.71
CA HIS A 73 -21.94 -30.66 -8.13
C HIS A 73 -21.84 -29.12 -8.11
N PHE A 74 -22.97 -28.43 -8.28
CA PHE A 74 -23.10 -26.98 -8.10
C PHE A 74 -24.52 -26.67 -7.66
N ASP A 75 -24.70 -25.59 -6.89
CA ASP A 75 -26.01 -25.15 -6.41
C ASP A 75 -26.00 -23.64 -6.14
N VAL A 76 -27.18 -23.06 -5.87
CA VAL A 76 -27.36 -21.70 -5.38
C VAL A 76 -27.87 -21.78 -3.95
N SER A 77 -27.18 -21.15 -3.00
CA SER A 77 -27.58 -21.17 -1.60
C SER A 77 -28.90 -20.41 -1.37
N PRO A 78 -29.70 -20.83 -0.37
CA PRO A 78 -30.78 -20.00 0.13
C PRO A 78 -30.27 -18.66 0.65
N PRO A 79 -31.12 -17.63 0.75
CA PRO A 79 -30.74 -16.39 1.42
C PRO A 79 -30.20 -16.67 2.83
N LEU A 80 -29.05 -16.10 3.19
CA LEU A 80 -28.39 -16.37 4.47
C LEU A 80 -29.31 -16.19 5.69
N ARG A 81 -30.26 -15.27 5.62
CA ARG A 81 -31.27 -15.01 6.66
C ARG A 81 -32.20 -16.20 6.94
N ASP A 82 -32.36 -17.09 5.97
CA ASP A 82 -33.24 -18.27 6.05
C ASP A 82 -32.45 -19.54 6.40
N ILE A 83 -31.11 -19.48 6.40
CA ILE A 83 -30.26 -20.60 6.75
C ILE A 83 -30.13 -20.68 8.28
N LYS A 84 -30.38 -21.87 8.85
CA LYS A 84 -30.14 -22.14 10.27
C LYS A 84 -28.64 -21.96 10.59
N PRO A 85 -28.26 -21.03 11.47
CA PRO A 85 -26.86 -20.81 11.81
C PRO A 85 -26.22 -22.04 12.47
N LEU A 86 -24.99 -22.38 12.06
CA LEU A 86 -24.16 -23.35 12.76
C LEU A 86 -23.22 -22.61 13.73
N PRO A 87 -23.37 -22.80 15.05
CA PRO A 87 -22.57 -22.05 16.04
C PRO A 87 -21.07 -22.26 15.83
N ALA A 88 -20.32 -21.16 15.92
CA ALA A 88 -18.87 -21.21 15.98
C ALA A 88 -18.40 -21.87 17.28
N GLY A 89 -17.42 -22.77 17.20
CA GLY A 89 -16.88 -23.49 18.35
C GLY A 89 -15.50 -24.05 18.08
N PRO A 90 -14.83 -24.59 19.13
CA PRO A 90 -13.50 -25.17 19.00
C PRO A 90 -13.54 -26.33 18.01
N THR A 91 -12.64 -26.30 17.04
CA THR A 91 -12.50 -27.38 16.07
C THR A 91 -11.35 -28.31 16.44
N LYS A 92 -11.42 -29.56 15.99
CA LYS A 92 -10.25 -30.47 15.94
C LYS A 92 -9.63 -30.55 14.55
N GLU A 93 -10.26 -29.91 13.56
CA GLU A 93 -9.80 -29.87 12.18
C GLU A 93 -8.55 -28.98 12.11
N SER A 94 -7.48 -29.51 11.53
CA SER A 94 -6.31 -28.73 11.15
C SER A 94 -6.38 -28.45 9.67
N GLU A 95 -5.99 -27.25 9.24
CA GLU A 95 -5.64 -27.04 7.85
C GLU A 95 -4.57 -28.09 7.48
N LEU A 96 -4.92 -28.96 6.53
CA LEU A 96 -3.93 -29.73 5.80
C LEU A 96 -3.30 -28.72 4.85
N GLU A 97 -2.45 -27.82 5.37
CA GLU A 97 -1.52 -27.09 4.53
C GLU A 97 -0.89 -28.15 3.63
N ASP A 98 -0.95 -27.94 2.31
CA ASP A 98 -0.21 -28.78 1.36
C ASP A 98 1.17 -28.95 1.97
N GLN A 99 1.54 -30.18 2.35
CA GLN A 99 2.82 -30.49 2.97
C GLN A 99 3.93 -30.39 1.92
N ASP A 100 3.98 -29.29 1.19
CA ASP A 100 5.17 -28.83 0.54
C ASP A 100 6.24 -28.82 1.62
N ILE A 101 7.27 -29.62 1.37
CA ILE A 101 8.41 -29.82 2.24
C ILE A 101 9.17 -28.50 2.25
N ILE A 102 8.68 -27.51 2.97
CA ILE A 102 9.51 -26.43 3.47
C ILE A 102 10.31 -27.12 4.57
N PRO A 103 11.63 -27.33 4.41
CA PRO A 103 12.43 -27.91 5.45
C PRO A 103 12.23 -27.01 6.67
N ARG A 104 11.64 -27.56 7.73
CA ARG A 104 11.43 -26.83 8.99
C ARG A 104 12.82 -26.40 9.43
N VAL A 105 13.21 -25.16 9.14
CA VAL A 105 14.54 -24.64 9.44
C VAL A 105 14.61 -24.61 10.97
N LYS A 106 15.23 -25.64 11.55
CA LYS A 106 15.34 -25.82 13.01
C LYS A 106 16.19 -24.74 13.68
N ALA A 107 16.87 -23.91 12.90
CA ALA A 107 17.58 -22.76 13.40
C ALA A 107 16.65 -21.55 13.32
N ALA A 108 16.38 -20.91 14.46
CA ALA A 108 15.99 -19.51 14.44
C ALA A 108 17.04 -18.78 13.61
N ALA A 109 16.70 -18.42 12.37
CA ALA A 109 17.55 -17.59 11.56
C ALA A 109 17.82 -16.34 12.39
N ARG A 110 19.09 -15.97 12.56
CA ARG A 110 19.42 -14.70 13.20
C ARG A 110 18.62 -13.62 12.46
N PRO A 111 17.93 -12.70 13.15
CA PRO A 111 17.19 -11.64 12.50
C PRO A 111 18.08 -10.97 11.46
N VAL A 112 17.74 -11.13 10.18
CA VAL A 112 18.43 -10.45 9.10
C VAL A 112 17.91 -9.02 9.15
N VAL A 113 18.80 -8.07 9.45
CA VAL A 113 18.46 -6.65 9.36
C VAL A 113 18.30 -6.32 7.88
N ASP A 114 17.09 -5.93 7.47
CA ASP A 114 16.85 -5.43 6.13
C ASP A 114 17.63 -4.10 5.93
N PRO A 115 18.63 -4.05 5.02
CA PRO A 115 19.42 -2.85 4.80
C PRO A 115 18.60 -1.69 4.21
N VAL A 116 17.38 -1.95 3.71
CA VAL A 116 16.46 -0.96 3.13
C VAL A 116 15.26 -0.71 4.04
N VAL A 117 15.35 -1.09 5.33
CA VAL A 117 14.27 -0.80 6.29
C VAL A 117 13.94 0.68 6.29
N GLN A 118 12.67 1.00 5.99
CA GLN A 118 12.19 2.37 6.06
C GLN A 118 12.15 2.80 7.53
N SER A 119 13.16 3.54 7.97
CA SER A 119 13.32 4.01 9.35
C SER A 119 12.57 5.30 9.67
N TRP A 120 11.93 5.92 8.69
CA TRP A 120 11.23 7.19 8.85
C TRP A 120 9.96 7.23 7.98
N VAL A 121 8.89 7.80 8.53
CA VAL A 121 7.69 8.14 7.76
C VAL A 121 7.99 9.42 6.99
N GLY A 122 7.94 9.35 5.66
CA GLY A 122 8.20 10.45 4.75
C GLY A 122 7.51 11.77 5.15
N ARG A 123 8.23 12.75 5.71
CA ARG A 123 7.66 14.05 6.17
C ARG A 123 6.98 14.88 5.06
N LEU A 124 7.23 14.54 3.80
CA LEU A 124 6.68 15.22 2.62
C LEU A 124 5.57 14.43 1.91
N MET A 125 5.32 13.18 2.31
CA MET A 125 4.46 12.22 1.59
C MET A 125 3.70 11.30 2.55
N ALA A 126 3.44 11.73 3.78
CA ALA A 126 2.26 11.25 4.46
C ALA A 126 1.12 12.12 3.93
N PRO A 127 0.34 11.71 2.90
CA PRO A 127 -1.05 12.15 2.92
C PRO A 127 -1.52 11.79 4.33
N ALA A 128 -2.12 12.74 5.04
CA ALA A 128 -2.73 12.47 6.33
C ALA A 128 -3.77 11.38 6.07
N ILE A 129 -3.36 10.10 6.17
CA ILE A 129 -4.27 8.96 6.05
C ILE A 129 -5.29 9.24 7.14
N PRO A 130 -6.55 9.53 6.76
CA PRO A 130 -7.54 9.85 7.76
C PRO A 130 -7.59 8.69 8.75
N PRO A 131 -7.73 8.96 10.06
CA PRO A 131 -7.98 7.87 10.99
C PRO A 131 -9.23 7.10 10.50
N PRO A 132 -9.33 5.80 10.82
CA PRO A 132 -10.54 5.05 10.53
C PRO A 132 -11.76 5.80 11.05
N ILE A 133 -12.79 5.93 10.22
CA ILE A 133 -14.06 6.58 10.61
C ILE A 133 -14.71 5.80 11.76
N VAL A 134 -14.57 4.47 11.72
CA VAL A 134 -15.04 3.53 12.73
C VAL A 134 -14.00 2.40 12.84
N SER A 135 -13.79 1.92 14.06
CA SER A 135 -13.01 0.73 14.37
C SER A 135 -13.81 -0.17 15.31
N PHE A 136 -13.80 -1.47 15.05
CA PHE A 136 -14.47 -2.48 15.89
C PHE A 136 -13.72 -3.82 15.81
N ASN A 137 -14.00 -4.70 16.77
CA ASN A 137 -13.41 -6.04 16.79
C ASN A 137 -14.04 -6.91 15.69
N GLY A 138 -13.21 -7.62 14.94
CA GLY A 138 -13.66 -8.63 13.98
C GLY A 138 -14.16 -9.91 14.66
N PRO A 139 -14.40 -10.98 13.88
CA PRO A 139 -14.77 -12.28 14.42
C PRO A 139 -13.76 -12.75 15.47
N PRO A 140 -14.20 -13.32 16.61
CA PRO A 140 -13.28 -13.90 17.59
C PRO A 140 -12.56 -15.12 17.00
N ASN A 141 -11.57 -15.68 17.69
CA ASN A 141 -10.98 -16.98 17.31
C ASN A 141 -11.61 -18.10 18.17
N ASN A 142 -12.87 -18.46 17.91
CA ASN A 142 -13.53 -19.53 18.68
C ASN A 142 -13.08 -20.93 18.21
N SER A 143 -12.61 -21.03 16.96
CA SER A 143 -12.09 -22.28 16.37
C SER A 143 -10.74 -22.69 16.98
N GLY A 144 -9.95 -21.73 17.48
CA GLY A 144 -8.64 -21.97 18.05
C GLY A 144 -7.56 -22.24 16.99
N VAL A 145 -7.80 -21.81 15.75
CA VAL A 145 -6.89 -22.00 14.61
C VAL A 145 -5.84 -20.90 14.60
N TYR A 146 -4.59 -21.28 14.29
CA TYR A 146 -3.43 -20.39 14.24
C TYR A 146 -2.48 -20.79 13.10
N PRO A 147 -1.85 -19.81 12.42
CA PRO A 147 -2.04 -18.37 12.58
C PRO A 147 -3.46 -17.92 12.15
N PRO A 148 -3.92 -16.74 12.58
CA PRO A 148 -5.21 -16.22 12.14
C PRO A 148 -5.13 -15.72 10.69
N ASP A 149 -6.12 -16.10 9.86
CA ASP A 149 -6.24 -15.66 8.46
C ASP A 149 -7.50 -14.80 8.25
N PRO A 150 -7.48 -13.54 8.71
CA PRO A 150 -8.63 -12.66 8.60
C PRO A 150 -8.80 -12.16 7.16
N ASN A 151 -10.03 -12.23 6.67
CA ASN A 151 -10.45 -11.68 5.39
C ASN A 151 -11.80 -10.96 5.55
N GLY A 152 -12.19 -10.16 4.58
CA GLY A 152 -13.47 -9.46 4.65
C GLY A 152 -13.71 -8.51 3.50
N ALA A 153 -14.99 -8.19 3.29
CA ALA A 153 -15.43 -7.22 2.31
C ALA A 153 -16.48 -6.28 2.90
N VAL A 154 -16.50 -5.07 2.35
CA VAL A 154 -17.39 -4.00 2.78
C VAL A 154 -18.39 -3.72 1.67
N GLY A 155 -19.66 -4.05 1.91
CA GLY A 155 -20.78 -3.66 1.04
C GLY A 155 -21.36 -2.29 1.43
N PRO A 156 -22.47 -1.86 0.80
CA PRO A 156 -23.06 -0.54 1.05
C PRO A 156 -23.59 -0.41 2.49
N THR A 157 -24.19 -1.48 3.02
CA THR A 157 -24.89 -1.45 4.32
C THR A 157 -24.30 -2.40 5.36
N ARG A 158 -23.42 -3.33 4.97
CA ARG A 158 -22.88 -4.39 5.83
C ARG A 158 -21.39 -4.58 5.60
N VAL A 159 -20.73 -5.16 6.60
CA VAL A 159 -19.36 -5.64 6.53
C VAL A 159 -19.40 -7.14 6.81
N VAL A 160 -18.83 -7.93 5.91
CA VAL A 160 -18.66 -9.37 6.12
C VAL A 160 -17.19 -9.59 6.43
N ALA A 161 -16.91 -10.20 7.57
CA ALA A 161 -15.57 -10.57 7.96
C ALA A 161 -15.52 -12.06 8.29
N ILE A 162 -14.42 -12.69 7.94
CA ILE A 162 -14.16 -14.11 8.11
C ILE A 162 -12.75 -14.28 8.67
N CYS A 163 -12.53 -15.30 9.49
CA CYS A 163 -11.20 -15.66 9.95
C CYS A 163 -11.15 -17.18 10.08
N ASN A 164 -10.30 -17.81 9.28
CA ASN A 164 -10.19 -19.27 9.14
C ASN A 164 -11.60 -19.89 8.98
N LEU A 165 -12.12 -20.52 10.02
CA LEU A 165 -13.28 -21.40 9.98
C LEU A 165 -14.61 -20.75 10.38
N GLN A 166 -14.63 -19.44 10.60
CA GLN A 166 -15.84 -18.74 11.03
C GLN A 166 -15.96 -17.33 10.44
N PHE A 167 -17.21 -16.91 10.23
CA PHE A 167 -17.54 -15.59 9.74
C PHE A 167 -18.60 -14.89 10.59
N GLN A 168 -18.63 -13.57 10.44
CA GLN A 168 -19.56 -12.69 11.12
C GLN A 168 -19.91 -11.52 10.20
N VAL A 169 -21.16 -11.07 10.28
CA VAL A 169 -21.66 -9.92 9.53
C VAL A 169 -21.94 -8.80 10.52
N PHE A 170 -21.44 -7.62 10.20
CA PHE A 170 -21.58 -6.41 10.99
C PHE A 170 -22.34 -5.34 10.21
N ASP A 171 -22.98 -4.43 10.92
CA ASP A 171 -23.37 -3.14 10.34
C ASP A 171 -22.15 -2.21 10.21
N LYS A 172 -22.35 -1.02 9.64
CA LYS A 172 -21.28 -0.05 9.38
C LYS A 172 -20.76 0.66 10.65
N THR A 173 -21.43 0.45 11.80
CA THR A 173 -20.98 0.92 13.11
C THR A 173 -20.15 -0.13 13.86
N GLY A 174 -20.11 -1.37 13.34
CA GLY A 174 -19.41 -2.49 13.95
C GLY A 174 -20.29 -3.35 14.86
N ALA A 175 -21.60 -3.13 14.91
CA ALA A 175 -22.49 -4.01 15.65
C ALA A 175 -22.69 -5.31 14.88
N SER A 176 -22.53 -6.45 15.55
CA SER A 176 -22.82 -7.76 14.98
C SER A 176 -24.30 -7.88 14.64
N VAL A 177 -24.60 -8.18 13.38
CA VAL A 177 -25.98 -8.45 12.92
C VAL A 177 -26.21 -9.93 12.63
N PHE A 178 -25.14 -10.71 12.46
CA PHE A 178 -25.19 -12.15 12.26
C PHE A 178 -23.86 -12.79 12.63
N GLY A 179 -23.89 -13.96 13.27
CA GLY A 179 -22.69 -14.69 13.69
C GLY A 179 -22.15 -14.29 15.07
N PRO A 180 -20.96 -14.81 15.46
CA PRO A 180 -20.08 -15.64 14.65
C PRO A 180 -20.63 -17.05 14.42
N VAL A 181 -20.47 -17.58 13.21
CA VAL A 181 -20.91 -18.92 12.79
C VAL A 181 -19.84 -19.61 11.98
N ASN A 182 -19.93 -20.94 11.87
CA ASN A 182 -19.05 -21.73 11.02
C ASN A 182 -19.28 -21.41 9.53
N ASN A 183 -18.22 -21.44 8.73
CA ASN A 183 -18.29 -21.22 7.27
C ASN A 183 -19.19 -22.23 6.57
N ASN A 184 -19.21 -23.48 7.05
CA ASN A 184 -20.08 -24.52 6.51
C ASN A 184 -21.58 -24.25 6.65
N THR A 185 -21.97 -23.20 7.38
CA THR A 185 -23.33 -22.64 7.33
C THR A 185 -23.73 -22.26 5.90
N LEU A 186 -22.82 -21.69 5.11
CA LEU A 186 -23.09 -21.25 3.73
C LEU A 186 -23.42 -22.41 2.77
N TRP A 187 -23.03 -23.63 3.14
CA TRP A 187 -23.21 -24.85 2.36
C TRP A 187 -24.43 -25.68 2.80
N SER A 188 -25.36 -25.06 3.55
CA SER A 188 -26.58 -25.72 3.98
C SER A 188 -27.43 -26.17 2.78
N GLY A 189 -27.71 -27.48 2.70
CA GLY A 189 -28.48 -28.08 1.62
C GLY A 189 -27.64 -28.64 0.46
N PHE A 190 -26.35 -28.27 0.37
CA PHE A 190 -25.47 -28.71 -0.73
C PHE A 190 -25.09 -30.21 -0.68
N GLY A 191 -25.08 -30.80 0.52
CA GLY A 191 -24.61 -32.15 0.76
C GLY A 191 -23.09 -32.30 0.73
N GLY A 192 -22.62 -33.55 0.86
CA GLY A 192 -21.20 -33.89 0.73
C GLY A 192 -20.28 -33.23 1.76
N GLY A 193 -19.00 -33.11 1.39
CA GLY A 193 -17.95 -32.57 2.26
C GLY A 193 -18.17 -31.10 2.62
N CYS A 194 -18.55 -30.26 1.66
CA CYS A 194 -18.71 -28.82 1.88
C CYS A 194 -19.77 -28.48 2.95
N GLN A 195 -20.85 -29.26 3.02
CA GLN A 195 -21.86 -29.10 4.06
C GLN A 195 -21.42 -29.69 5.41
N THR A 196 -20.72 -30.82 5.40
CA THR A 196 -20.45 -31.62 6.62
C THR A 196 -19.12 -31.31 7.29
N ARG A 197 -18.20 -30.67 6.58
CA ARG A 197 -16.89 -30.25 7.07
C ARG A 197 -16.76 -28.73 7.08
N ASN A 198 -15.85 -28.25 7.90
CA ASN A 198 -15.56 -26.83 8.07
C ASN A 198 -14.04 -26.64 8.11
N ASP A 199 -13.38 -27.04 7.02
CA ASP A 199 -11.92 -27.20 6.86
C ASP A 199 -11.38 -26.43 5.65
N GLY A 200 -12.07 -25.37 5.22
CA GLY A 200 -11.65 -24.51 4.10
C GLY A 200 -11.04 -23.17 4.52
N ASP A 201 -10.33 -22.54 3.60
CA ASP A 201 -9.73 -21.20 3.74
C ASP A 201 -10.46 -20.19 2.82
N PRO A 202 -11.38 -19.39 3.36
CA PRO A 202 -12.29 -18.58 2.57
C PRO A 202 -11.77 -17.15 2.32
N VAL A 203 -12.09 -16.63 1.14
CA VAL A 203 -11.94 -15.21 0.81
C VAL A 203 -13.32 -14.59 0.61
N VAL A 204 -13.52 -13.39 1.13
CA VAL A 204 -14.77 -12.65 0.96
C VAL A 204 -14.58 -11.60 -0.12
N VAL A 205 -15.42 -11.64 -1.15
CA VAL A 205 -15.46 -10.64 -2.22
C VAL A 205 -16.86 -10.07 -2.31
N TYR A 206 -16.94 -8.75 -2.42
CA TYR A 206 -18.20 -8.05 -2.66
C TYR A 206 -18.35 -7.79 -4.17
N ASP A 207 -19.44 -8.29 -4.74
CA ASP A 207 -19.81 -8.03 -6.14
C ASP A 207 -20.64 -6.75 -6.24
N GLN A 208 -20.02 -5.69 -6.76
CA GLN A 208 -20.65 -4.38 -6.95
C GLN A 208 -21.63 -4.34 -8.12
N LEU A 209 -21.57 -5.31 -9.04
CA LEU A 209 -22.43 -5.35 -10.23
C LEU A 209 -23.75 -6.10 -9.98
N ALA A 210 -23.82 -6.86 -8.89
CA ALA A 210 -25.01 -7.61 -8.48
C ALA A 210 -25.93 -6.83 -7.53
N ASP A 211 -25.56 -5.60 -7.15
CA ASP A 211 -26.31 -4.71 -6.25
C ASP A 211 -27.22 -3.70 -6.99
#